data_AF-A0A6P8BDU0-F1
#
_entry.id   AF-A0A6P8BDU0-F1
#
_cell.length_a   1.000
_cell.length_b   1.000
_cell.length_c   1.000
_cell.angle_alpha   90.00
_cell.angle_beta   90.00
_cell.angle_gamma   90.00
#
_symmetry.space_group_name_H-M   'P 1'
#
loop_
_entity.id
_entity.type
_entity.pdbx_description
1 polymer ?
#
loop_
_entity_poly.entity_id
_entity_poly.type
_entity_poly.pdbx_seq_one_letter_code
_entity_poly.pdbx_strand_id
1 'polypeptide(L)'
;MRLHDEQHPTGGAATVLDVTAAVASGEHLAVLQSHLPYSFPVLRRLQFSLTAAGSSPTAKVLLATSGDSPHLAVAYVDVHKAPETQMWIYSSLEDSCGLGGHDPPEISLPSSEVDVCLEQVLSILKRAGEVAREAGPDIGAVGVDGVARTGGIMVGTLHEALRLLLLDKGVTMSYSNPHYKWLFRVEDLPTGLASPLTEDMAWDTIRRGDVPLIKQRTNIPKTESRTEDAE
;
A
#
# COMPACT_ATOMS: atom_id res chain seq x y z
N MET A 1 -26.45 -35.26 -36.39
CA MET A 1 -27.17 -34.47 -35.36
C MET A 1 -26.17 -33.49 -34.79
N ARG A 2 -26.16 -32.24 -35.29
CA ARG A 2 -25.38 -31.13 -34.73
C ARG A 2 -26.10 -30.66 -33.47
N LEU A 3 -25.39 -30.55 -32.35
CA LEU A 3 -25.84 -29.81 -31.18
C LEU A 3 -24.67 -28.96 -30.69
N HIS A 4 -24.78 -27.69 -31.09
CA HIS A 4 -24.28 -26.46 -30.49
C HIS A 4 -23.02 -26.52 -29.63
N ASP A 5 -21.95 -26.11 -30.29
CA ASP A 5 -20.80 -25.37 -29.77
C ASP A 5 -21.32 -24.10 -29.05
N GLU A 6 -21.42 -24.13 -27.71
CA GLU A 6 -21.61 -22.91 -26.92
C GLU A 6 -20.27 -22.19 -26.86
N GLN A 7 -20.11 -21.28 -27.82
CA GLN A 7 -19.10 -20.24 -27.81
C GLN A 7 -19.17 -19.50 -26.47
N HIS A 8 -18.22 -19.79 -25.58
CA HIS A 8 -17.86 -18.85 -24.53
C HIS A 8 -17.51 -17.53 -25.21
N PRO A 9 -18.10 -16.40 -24.79
CA PRO A 9 -17.65 -15.12 -25.27
C PRO A 9 -16.19 -14.98 -24.86
N THR A 10 -15.31 -14.99 -25.86
CA THR A 10 -13.92 -14.57 -25.73
C THR A 10 -13.95 -13.13 -25.25
N GLY A 11 -13.88 -12.94 -23.93
CA GLY A 11 -13.77 -11.64 -23.28
C GLY A 11 -12.63 -10.88 -23.91
N GLY A 12 -12.98 -9.69 -24.41
CA GLY A 12 -12.13 -8.86 -25.26
C GLY A 12 -10.73 -8.64 -24.67
N ALA A 13 -9.78 -8.57 -25.59
CA ALA A 13 -8.36 -8.31 -25.42
C ALA A 13 -7.97 -7.61 -24.10
N ALA A 14 -7.08 -8.26 -23.35
CA ALA A 14 -6.31 -7.67 -22.27
C ALA A 14 -5.82 -6.28 -22.71
N THR A 15 -6.30 -5.25 -22.01
CA THR A 15 -5.86 -3.89 -22.23
C THR A 15 -4.36 -3.82 -22.03
N VAL A 16 -3.67 -3.13 -22.93
CA VAL A 16 -2.28 -2.73 -22.75
C VAL A 16 -2.18 -1.97 -21.44
N LEU A 17 -1.72 -2.68 -20.39
CA LEU A 17 -1.27 -2.06 -19.15
C LEU A 17 0.03 -1.34 -19.49
N ASP A 18 -0.02 -0.02 -19.66
CA ASP A 18 1.19 0.77 -19.71
C ASP A 18 1.72 0.95 -18.29
N VAL A 19 2.47 -0.04 -17.83
CA VAL A 19 3.20 0.07 -16.57
C VAL A 19 4.49 0.85 -16.83
N THR A 20 4.35 2.17 -17.00
CA THR A 20 5.50 3.04 -17.22
C THR A 20 6.34 3.14 -15.97
N ALA A 21 7.63 2.84 -16.08
CA ALA A 21 8.63 3.21 -15.09
C ALA A 21 8.80 4.74 -15.06
N ALA A 22 7.87 5.46 -14.45
CA ALA A 22 7.88 6.92 -14.43
C ALA A 22 8.42 7.47 -13.10
N VAL A 23 9.11 8.60 -13.19
CA VAL A 23 9.19 9.54 -12.06
C VAL A 23 7.77 10.07 -11.84
N ALA A 24 7.30 10.15 -10.59
CA ALA A 24 5.95 10.64 -10.32
C ALA A 24 5.72 12.01 -10.99
N SER A 25 4.64 12.17 -11.73
CA SER A 25 4.29 13.40 -12.43
C SER A 25 3.18 14.15 -11.68
N GLY A 26 2.95 15.42 -12.02
CA GLY A 26 1.83 16.19 -11.48
C GLY A 26 0.46 15.56 -11.81
N GLU A 27 0.34 14.91 -12.96
CA GLU A 27 -0.90 14.24 -13.39
C GLU A 27 -1.22 13.02 -12.51
N HIS A 28 -0.22 12.19 -12.18
CA HIS A 28 -0.41 11.06 -11.26
C HIS A 28 -0.88 11.54 -9.87
N LEU A 29 -0.33 12.66 -9.40
CA LEU A 29 -0.74 13.26 -8.12
C LEU A 29 -2.18 13.78 -8.19
N ALA A 30 -2.56 14.44 -9.30
CA ALA A 30 -3.91 14.97 -9.49
C ALA A 30 -4.96 13.86 -9.53
N VAL A 31 -4.69 12.76 -10.23
CA VAL A 31 -5.57 11.58 -10.25
C VAL A 31 -5.71 11.01 -8.84
N LEU A 32 -4.61 10.76 -8.12
CA LEU A 32 -4.73 10.24 -6.76
C LEU A 32 -5.47 11.23 -5.82
N GLN A 33 -5.26 12.53 -5.98
CA GLN A 33 -5.99 13.54 -5.19
C GLN A 33 -7.51 13.47 -5.37
N SER A 34 -8.02 13.16 -6.56
CA SER A 34 -9.47 13.01 -6.77
C SER A 34 -10.08 11.76 -6.12
N HIS A 35 -9.23 10.84 -5.65
CA HIS A 35 -9.61 9.59 -4.99
C HIS A 35 -9.32 9.57 -3.48
N LEU A 36 -9.16 10.75 -2.88
CA LEU A 36 -9.05 10.85 -1.42
C LEU A 36 -10.38 10.48 -0.76
N PRO A 37 -10.35 9.79 0.41
CA PRO A 37 -9.17 9.53 1.23
C PRO A 37 -8.43 8.21 0.92
N TYR A 38 -8.98 7.33 0.07
CA TYR A 38 -8.45 5.96 -0.11
C TYR A 38 -7.05 5.93 -0.73
N SER A 39 -6.81 6.79 -1.72
CA SER A 39 -5.53 6.93 -2.41
C SER A 39 -4.41 7.54 -1.54
N PHE A 40 -4.73 8.06 -0.35
CA PHE A 40 -3.83 8.88 0.48
C PHE A 40 -2.44 8.26 0.71
N PRO A 41 -2.28 6.95 1.01
CA PRO A 41 -0.96 6.38 1.23
C PRO A 41 -0.08 6.41 -0.01
N VAL A 42 -0.64 6.06 -1.17
CA VAL A 42 0.08 6.09 -2.45
C VAL A 42 0.41 7.54 -2.80
N LEU A 43 -0.56 8.45 -2.67
CA LEU A 43 -0.35 9.89 -2.92
C LEU A 43 0.80 10.44 -2.08
N ARG A 44 0.77 10.21 -0.77
CA ARG A 44 1.80 10.72 0.14
C ARG A 44 3.17 10.13 -0.15
N ARG A 45 3.21 8.86 -0.54
CA ARG A 45 4.44 8.17 -0.94
C ARG A 45 5.03 8.78 -2.21
N LEU A 46 4.21 9.05 -3.23
CA LEU A 46 4.65 9.72 -4.46
C LEU A 46 5.16 11.14 -4.18
N GLN A 47 4.44 11.92 -3.36
CA GLN A 47 4.89 13.25 -2.96
C GLN A 47 6.26 13.21 -2.26
N PHE A 48 6.46 12.27 -1.33
CA PHE A 48 7.76 12.09 -0.66
C PHE A 48 8.87 11.67 -1.64
N SER A 49 8.53 10.86 -2.63
CA SER A 49 9.49 10.38 -3.62
C SER A 49 10.09 11.51 -4.48
N LEU A 50 9.36 12.63 -4.63
CA LEU A 50 9.76 13.77 -5.44
C LEU A 50 10.70 14.76 -4.73
N THR A 51 10.69 14.79 -3.39
CA THR A 51 11.37 15.85 -2.61
C THR A 51 12.77 15.47 -2.12
N ALA A 52 13.62 14.90 -2.99
CA ALA A 52 15.10 14.88 -2.86
C ALA A 52 15.83 13.77 -2.07
N ALA A 53 15.21 12.67 -1.59
CA ALA A 53 15.97 11.55 -0.98
C ALA A 53 15.29 10.16 -1.04
N GLY A 54 14.21 10.01 -1.81
CA GLY A 54 13.20 9.01 -1.48
C GLY A 54 13.16 7.71 -2.30
N SER A 55 13.70 7.70 -3.51
CA SER A 55 13.50 6.64 -4.50
C SER A 55 14.82 5.99 -4.92
N SER A 56 14.90 4.67 -4.81
CA SER A 56 16.03 3.92 -5.38
C SER A 56 15.95 3.83 -6.91
N PRO A 57 16.99 3.33 -7.59
CA PRO A 57 16.94 3.04 -9.04
C PRO A 57 15.84 2.04 -9.44
N THR A 58 15.35 1.23 -8.49
CA THR A 58 14.23 0.29 -8.72
C THR A 58 12.87 0.90 -8.40
N ALA A 59 12.80 2.16 -7.98
CA ALA A 59 11.53 2.81 -7.76
C ALA A 59 10.77 2.92 -9.08
N LYS A 60 9.53 2.42 -9.07
CA LYS A 60 8.59 2.46 -10.19
C LYS A 60 7.24 2.94 -9.68
N VAL A 61 6.59 3.80 -10.45
CA VAL A 61 5.14 4.01 -10.35
C VAL A 61 4.50 3.05 -11.34
N LEU A 62 3.49 2.29 -10.94
CA LEU A 62 2.75 1.39 -11.82
C LEU A 62 1.32 1.92 -11.93
N LEU A 63 0.82 2.11 -13.15
CA LEU A 63 -0.57 2.47 -13.43
C LEU A 63 -1.21 1.35 -14.24
N ALA A 64 -2.40 0.94 -13.85
CA ALA A 64 -3.22 -0.03 -14.54
C ALA A 64 -4.57 0.57 -14.89
N THR A 65 -4.93 0.50 -16.16
CA THR A 65 -6.23 0.90 -16.70
C THR A 65 -6.73 -0.18 -17.66
N SER A 66 -8.02 -0.16 -18.00
CA SER A 66 -8.63 -1.22 -18.84
C SER A 66 -9.54 -0.66 -19.92
N GLY A 67 -8.98 -0.21 -21.05
CA GLY A 67 -9.72 0.19 -22.25
C GLY A 67 -10.72 1.30 -21.93
N ASP A 68 -12.00 1.00 -22.13
CA ASP A 68 -13.12 1.91 -21.88
C ASP A 68 -13.57 1.93 -20.41
N SER A 69 -12.95 1.15 -19.52
CA SER A 69 -13.27 1.15 -18.10
C SER A 69 -12.84 2.46 -17.45
N PRO A 70 -13.69 3.08 -16.61
CA PRO A 70 -13.32 4.25 -15.82
C PRO A 70 -12.42 3.90 -14.63
N HIS A 71 -12.20 2.60 -14.35
CA HIS A 71 -11.43 2.15 -13.20
C HIS A 71 -9.94 2.15 -13.45
N LEU A 72 -9.19 2.34 -12.37
CA LEU A 72 -7.75 2.30 -12.38
C LEU A 72 -7.19 1.69 -11.10
N ALA A 73 -5.95 1.21 -11.19
CA ALA A 73 -5.14 0.92 -10.03
C ALA A 73 -3.77 1.59 -10.16
N VAL A 74 -3.22 2.05 -9.05
CA VAL A 74 -1.91 2.71 -8.98
C VAL A 74 -1.09 2.06 -7.89
N ALA A 75 0.19 1.84 -8.16
CA ALA A 75 1.14 1.44 -7.14
C ALA A 75 2.43 2.25 -7.21
N TYR A 76 3.08 2.43 -6.06
CA TYR A 76 4.49 2.75 -5.98
C TYR A 76 5.23 1.51 -5.50
N VAL A 77 6.26 1.10 -6.23
CA VAL A 77 7.10 -0.07 -5.91
C VAL A 77 8.55 0.38 -5.80
N ASP A 78 9.23 0.03 -4.72
CA ASP A 78 10.66 0.25 -4.52
C ASP A 78 11.25 -0.93 -3.73
N VAL A 79 11.79 -1.91 -4.46
CA VAL A 79 12.22 -3.19 -3.89
C VAL A 79 13.50 -3.10 -3.05
N HIS A 80 14.34 -2.08 -3.26
CA HIS A 80 15.55 -1.83 -2.46
C HIS A 80 15.26 -1.38 -1.03
N LYS A 81 14.02 -1.01 -0.71
CA LYS A 81 13.65 -0.57 0.65
C LYS A 81 13.49 -1.69 1.67
N ALA A 82 13.70 -2.96 1.29
CA ALA A 82 13.68 -4.06 2.25
C ALA A 82 14.63 -3.80 3.44
N PRO A 83 14.28 -4.15 4.70
CA PRO A 83 13.06 -4.83 5.20
C PRO A 83 11.76 -4.04 5.14
N GLU A 84 11.80 -2.74 4.89
CA GLU A 84 10.66 -1.85 5.06
C GLU A 84 9.57 -2.12 4.03
N THR A 85 8.52 -1.30 4.06
CA THR A 85 7.52 -1.33 3.00
C THR A 85 8.16 -1.11 1.63
N GLN A 86 7.94 -2.06 0.73
CA GLN A 86 8.44 -2.01 -0.66
C GLN A 86 7.35 -1.59 -1.64
N MET A 87 6.08 -1.68 -1.26
CA MET A 87 4.96 -1.37 -2.15
C MET A 87 3.80 -0.68 -1.44
N TRP A 88 3.18 0.26 -2.13
CA TRP A 88 1.90 0.87 -1.76
C TRP A 88 1.00 0.75 -2.98
N ILE A 89 -0.22 0.29 -2.79
CA ILE A 89 -1.20 0.09 -3.85
C ILE A 89 -2.50 0.80 -3.50
N TYR A 90 -3.18 1.25 -4.56
CA TYR A 90 -4.50 1.84 -4.55
C TYR A 90 -5.28 1.27 -5.75
N SER A 91 -6.56 0.96 -5.57
CA SER A 91 -7.50 0.70 -6.66
C SER A 91 -8.75 1.57 -6.50
N SER A 92 -9.32 2.05 -7.61
CA SER A 92 -10.62 2.74 -7.59
C SER A 92 -11.79 1.89 -7.10
N LEU A 93 -11.61 0.57 -6.95
CA LEU A 93 -12.56 -0.27 -6.22
C LEU A 93 -12.74 0.22 -4.77
N GLU A 94 -11.69 0.74 -4.13
CA GLU A 94 -11.73 1.21 -2.75
C GLU A 94 -12.75 2.34 -2.56
N ASP A 95 -12.95 3.19 -3.57
CA ASP A 95 -13.93 4.29 -3.52
C ASP A 95 -15.36 3.79 -3.35
N SER A 96 -15.64 2.56 -3.79
CA SER A 96 -16.97 1.95 -3.73
C SER A 96 -17.30 1.31 -2.39
N CYS A 97 -16.33 1.24 -1.46
CA CYS A 97 -16.50 0.56 -0.17
C CYS A 97 -17.24 1.40 0.89
N GLY A 98 -17.56 2.66 0.57
CA GLY A 98 -18.24 3.59 1.47
C GLY A 98 -17.38 4.08 2.64
N LEU A 99 -17.65 5.29 3.11
CA LEU A 99 -16.97 5.87 4.28
C LEU A 99 -17.60 5.33 5.57
N GLY A 100 -17.23 4.12 5.97
CA GLY A 100 -17.71 3.51 7.20
C GLY A 100 -17.10 2.13 7.38
N GLY A 101 -16.37 1.92 8.47
CA GLY A 101 -15.58 0.71 8.75
C GLY A 101 -16.42 -0.54 9.02
N HIS A 102 -17.30 -0.92 8.09
CA HIS A 102 -17.94 -2.22 8.06
C HIS A 102 -16.87 -3.29 7.86
N ASP A 103 -16.97 -4.37 8.65
CA ASP A 103 -16.12 -5.54 8.56
C ASP A 103 -17.00 -6.79 8.36
N PRO A 104 -17.04 -7.39 7.16
CA PRO A 104 -16.25 -7.03 5.98
C PRO A 104 -16.76 -5.75 5.29
N PRO A 105 -15.90 -5.07 4.48
CA PRO A 105 -16.33 -3.93 3.68
C PRO A 105 -17.38 -4.32 2.64
N GLU A 106 -18.38 -3.47 2.44
CA GLU A 106 -19.42 -3.66 1.42
C GLU A 106 -19.01 -2.97 0.11
N ILE A 107 -18.87 -3.74 -0.97
CA ILE A 107 -18.51 -3.22 -2.30
C ILE A 107 -19.80 -2.88 -3.06
N SER A 108 -19.99 -1.60 -3.41
CA SER A 108 -21.19 -1.14 -4.14
C SER A 108 -21.11 -1.31 -5.67
N LEU A 109 -19.98 -1.78 -6.20
CA LEU A 109 -19.80 -2.02 -7.65
C LEU A 109 -20.47 -3.32 -8.12
N PRO A 110 -20.96 -3.37 -9.37
CA PRO A 110 -21.34 -4.62 -10.02
C PRO A 110 -20.17 -5.61 -10.08
N SER A 111 -20.45 -6.93 -10.00
CA SER A 111 -19.41 -7.96 -10.03
C SER A 111 -18.48 -7.87 -11.24
N SER A 112 -19.00 -7.49 -12.42
CA SER A 112 -18.19 -7.30 -13.62
C SER A 112 -17.18 -6.16 -13.49
N GLU A 113 -17.51 -5.09 -12.78
CA GLU A 113 -16.61 -3.96 -12.51
C GLU A 113 -15.58 -4.32 -11.44
N VAL A 114 -15.98 -5.11 -10.43
CA VAL A 114 -15.08 -5.69 -9.44
C VAL A 114 -14.02 -6.56 -10.10
N ASP A 115 -14.41 -7.43 -11.04
CA ASP A 115 -13.47 -8.28 -11.78
C ASP A 115 -12.45 -7.44 -12.56
N VAL A 116 -12.88 -6.34 -13.21
CA VAL A 116 -11.96 -5.43 -13.91
C VAL A 116 -10.95 -4.81 -12.95
N CYS A 117 -11.40 -4.27 -11.81
CA CYS A 117 -10.50 -3.68 -10.81
C CYS A 117 -9.51 -4.70 -10.25
N LEU A 118 -9.96 -5.94 -10.04
CA LEU A 118 -9.14 -7.03 -9.51
C LEU A 118 -8.09 -7.47 -10.52
N GLU A 119 -8.43 -7.59 -11.81
CA GLU A 119 -7.47 -7.88 -12.88
C GLU A 119 -6.39 -6.77 -13.00
N GLN A 120 -6.78 -5.50 -12.83
CA GLN A 120 -5.82 -4.38 -12.77
C GLN A 120 -4.85 -4.53 -11.60
N VAL A 121 -5.35 -4.85 -10.41
CA VAL A 121 -4.53 -5.08 -9.21
C VAL A 121 -3.60 -6.29 -9.39
N LEU A 122 -4.11 -7.42 -9.90
CA LEU A 122 -3.30 -8.62 -10.18
C LEU A 122 -2.19 -8.33 -11.20
N SER A 123 -2.49 -7.51 -12.21
CA SER A 123 -1.50 -7.09 -13.21
C SER A 123 -0.39 -6.22 -12.59
N ILE A 124 -0.75 -5.31 -11.70
CA ILE A 124 0.21 -4.53 -10.90
C ILE A 124 1.09 -5.46 -10.05
N LEU A 125 0.50 -6.43 -9.33
CA LEU A 125 1.24 -7.36 -8.49
C LEU A 125 2.20 -8.23 -9.32
N LYS A 126 1.76 -8.70 -10.50
CA LYS A 126 2.61 -9.44 -11.44
C LYS A 126 3.80 -8.60 -11.88
N ARG A 127 3.57 -7.33 -12.26
CA ARG A 127 4.64 -6.44 -12.70
C ARG A 127 5.59 -6.07 -11.55
N ALA A 128 5.08 -5.90 -10.33
CA ALA A 128 5.92 -5.72 -9.14
C ALA A 128 6.84 -6.92 -8.91
N GLY A 129 6.33 -8.15 -9.10
CA GLY A 129 7.13 -9.38 -9.04
C GLY A 129 8.20 -9.45 -10.13
N GLU A 130 7.92 -8.94 -11.34
CA GLU A 130 8.94 -8.80 -12.39
C GLU A 130 10.01 -7.78 -12.01
N VAL A 131 9.63 -6.61 -11.49
CA VAL A 131 10.56 -5.60 -10.99
C VAL A 131 11.49 -6.18 -9.91
N ALA A 132 10.95 -6.95 -8.97
CA ALA A 132 11.75 -7.63 -7.94
C ALA A 132 12.74 -8.66 -8.54
N ARG A 133 12.33 -9.39 -9.58
CA ARG A 133 13.20 -10.37 -10.26
C ARG A 133 14.30 -9.69 -11.09
N GLU A 134 13.97 -8.60 -11.78
CA GLU A 134 14.93 -7.76 -12.53
C GLU A 134 15.99 -7.16 -11.61
N ALA A 135 15.60 -6.85 -10.36
CA ALA A 135 16.48 -6.34 -9.32
C ALA A 135 17.58 -7.35 -8.91
N GLY A 136 17.35 -8.65 -9.06
CA GLY A 136 18.30 -9.71 -8.72
C GLY A 136 18.16 -10.25 -7.29
N PRO A 137 18.82 -11.39 -6.99
CA PRO A 137 18.61 -12.17 -5.76
C PRO A 137 19.14 -11.50 -4.49
N ASP A 138 20.03 -10.50 -4.63
CA ASP A 138 20.66 -9.79 -3.50
C ASP A 138 19.74 -8.72 -2.90
N ILE A 139 18.62 -8.41 -3.56
CA ILE A 139 17.68 -7.37 -3.12
C ILE A 139 16.63 -7.99 -2.20
N GLY A 140 16.86 -7.86 -0.89
CA GLY A 140 15.90 -8.28 0.15
C GLY A 140 16.24 -9.56 0.90
N ALA A 141 17.47 -10.06 0.80
CA ALA A 141 17.91 -11.26 1.53
C ALA A 141 17.91 -11.09 3.05
N VAL A 142 18.00 -9.85 3.56
CA VAL A 142 18.03 -9.61 5.01
C VAL A 142 17.20 -8.38 5.29
N GLY A 143 15.97 -8.60 5.73
CA GLY A 143 15.38 -7.62 6.60
C GLY A 143 16.27 -7.45 7.82
N VAL A 144 16.52 -6.22 8.29
CA VAL A 144 17.30 -5.91 9.51
C VAL A 144 16.80 -6.73 10.74
N ASP A 145 15.62 -7.33 10.62
CA ASP A 145 14.87 -8.05 11.64
C ASP A 145 14.79 -9.57 11.44
N GLY A 146 15.49 -10.16 10.46
CA GLY A 146 15.44 -11.61 10.19
C GLY A 146 14.18 -12.09 9.47
N VAL A 147 13.28 -11.18 9.04
CA VAL A 147 12.19 -11.50 8.12
C VAL A 147 12.76 -11.55 6.70
N ALA A 148 13.45 -12.64 6.36
CA ALA A 148 13.85 -12.91 4.99
C ALA A 148 12.59 -13.04 4.13
N ARG A 149 12.46 -12.20 3.11
CA ARG A 149 11.36 -12.25 2.14
C ARG A 149 11.88 -12.65 0.77
N THR A 150 12.59 -13.78 0.71
CA THR A 150 13.09 -14.31 -0.56
C THR A 150 11.91 -14.51 -1.51
N GLY A 151 11.86 -13.70 -2.58
CA GLY A 151 10.77 -13.73 -3.56
C GLY A 151 9.45 -13.07 -3.12
N GLY A 152 9.43 -12.32 -2.01
CA GLY A 152 8.25 -11.60 -1.51
C GLY A 152 8.40 -10.08 -1.55
N ILE A 153 7.28 -9.36 -1.63
CA ILE A 153 7.20 -7.89 -1.57
C ILE A 153 6.32 -7.50 -0.39
N MET A 154 6.80 -6.62 0.49
CA MET A 154 5.97 -6.06 1.56
C MET A 154 5.11 -4.91 1.05
N VAL A 155 3.79 -5.11 1.11
CA VAL A 155 2.78 -4.08 0.84
C VAL A 155 2.42 -3.40 2.14
N GLY A 156 2.65 -2.09 2.26
CA GLY A 156 2.49 -1.35 3.52
C GLY A 156 1.07 -0.87 3.77
N THR A 157 0.25 -0.79 2.71
CA THR A 157 -1.18 -0.53 2.84
C THR A 157 -1.93 -1.31 1.79
N LEU A 158 -2.88 -2.14 2.22
CA LEU A 158 -3.81 -2.86 1.36
C LEU A 158 -5.21 -2.70 1.95
N HIS A 159 -6.15 -2.21 1.15
CA HIS A 159 -7.54 -2.10 1.59
C HIS A 159 -8.13 -3.48 1.86
N GLU A 160 -8.95 -3.61 2.90
CA GLU A 160 -9.45 -4.92 3.34
C GLU A 160 -10.31 -5.60 2.25
N ALA A 161 -11.12 -4.83 1.53
CA ALA A 161 -11.89 -5.34 0.38
C ALA A 161 -10.98 -5.99 -0.68
N LEU A 162 -9.87 -5.32 -1.04
CA LEU A 162 -8.89 -5.88 -1.97
C LEU A 162 -8.19 -7.10 -1.39
N ARG A 163 -7.85 -7.09 -0.10
CA ARG A 163 -7.21 -8.23 0.58
C ARG A 163 -8.09 -9.48 0.48
N LEU A 164 -9.38 -9.36 0.78
CA LEU A 164 -10.33 -10.47 0.71
C LEU A 164 -10.50 -10.99 -0.72
N LEU A 165 -10.63 -10.10 -1.70
CA LEU A 165 -10.72 -10.48 -3.13
C LEU A 165 -9.45 -11.19 -3.62
N LEU A 166 -8.27 -10.72 -3.20
CA LEU A 166 -7.00 -11.36 -3.56
C LEU A 166 -6.86 -12.75 -2.93
N LEU A 167 -7.30 -12.93 -1.68
CA LEU A 167 -7.35 -14.24 -1.04
C LEU A 167 -8.30 -15.20 -1.78
N ASP A 168 -9.48 -14.72 -2.19
CA ASP A 168 -10.45 -15.50 -2.96
C ASP A 168 -9.87 -15.96 -4.31
N LYS A 169 -9.07 -15.11 -4.97
CA LYS A 169 -8.31 -15.48 -6.19
C LYS A 169 -7.06 -16.33 -5.92
N GLY A 170 -6.79 -16.71 -4.67
CA GLY A 170 -5.70 -17.61 -4.30
C GLY A 170 -4.33 -16.94 -4.10
N VAL A 171 -4.26 -15.61 -3.99
CA VAL A 171 -3.03 -14.92 -3.61
C VAL A 171 -2.70 -15.27 -2.16
N THR A 172 -1.48 -15.77 -1.92
CA THR A 172 -1.03 -16.15 -0.57
C THR A 172 -0.28 -15.00 0.10
N MET A 173 -0.51 -14.81 1.40
CA MET A 173 0.15 -13.79 2.22
C MET A 173 0.77 -14.46 3.44
N SER A 174 2.10 -14.41 3.57
CA SER A 174 2.83 -15.05 4.67
C SER A 174 2.89 -14.20 5.94
N TYR A 175 2.56 -12.91 5.84
CA TYR A 175 2.48 -11.97 6.95
C TYR A 175 1.35 -10.98 6.68
N SER A 176 0.49 -10.78 7.67
CA SER A 176 -0.57 -9.77 7.65
C SER A 176 -0.67 -9.12 9.02
N ASN A 177 -0.61 -7.79 9.07
CA ASN A 177 -0.91 -7.01 10.26
C ASN A 177 -1.85 -5.87 9.85
N PRO A 178 -3.16 -5.97 10.13
CA PRO A 178 -4.13 -4.96 9.71
C PRO A 178 -3.90 -3.66 10.48
N HIS A 179 -3.34 -2.65 9.81
CA HIS A 179 -3.23 -1.31 10.33
C HIS A 179 -4.39 -0.45 9.80
N TYR A 180 -5.35 -0.17 10.67
CA TYR A 180 -6.44 0.76 10.35
C TYR A 180 -5.91 2.20 10.24
N LYS A 181 -6.43 2.93 9.27
CA LYS A 181 -6.18 4.37 9.12
C LYS A 181 -7.37 5.11 9.72
N TRP A 182 -7.08 6.09 10.57
CA TRP A 182 -8.10 6.90 11.23
C TRP A 182 -7.97 8.34 10.74
N LEU A 183 -9.02 8.85 10.12
CA LEU A 183 -9.16 10.25 9.78
C LEU A 183 -10.35 10.79 10.57
N PHE A 184 -10.10 11.78 11.41
CA PHE A 184 -11.13 12.47 12.18
C PHE A 184 -10.88 13.97 12.13
N ARG A 185 -11.96 14.74 12.29
CA ARG A 185 -11.86 16.19 12.38
C ARG A 185 -11.47 16.56 13.81
N VAL A 186 -10.51 17.47 13.97
CA VAL A 186 -10.03 17.89 15.29
C VAL A 186 -11.15 18.55 16.09
N GLU A 187 -12.01 19.31 15.41
CA GLU A 187 -13.19 19.96 15.97
C GLU A 187 -14.28 18.99 16.45
N ASP A 188 -14.27 17.74 15.98
CA ASP A 188 -15.20 16.69 16.43
C ASP A 188 -14.67 15.96 17.67
N LEU A 189 -13.46 16.30 18.16
CA LEU A 189 -12.94 15.72 19.39
C LEU A 189 -13.79 16.15 20.59
N PRO A 190 -14.04 15.25 21.56
CA PRO A 190 -14.76 15.60 22.78
C PRO A 190 -14.12 16.79 23.49
N THR A 191 -14.88 17.84 23.70
CA THR A 191 -14.48 18.97 24.53
C THR A 191 -14.84 18.68 26.00
N GLY A 192 -14.03 19.16 26.95
CA GLY A 192 -14.33 18.99 28.39
C GLY A 192 -13.51 17.95 29.15
N LEU A 193 -12.44 17.40 28.56
CA LEU A 193 -11.40 16.72 29.34
C LEU A 193 -10.73 17.74 30.27
N ALA A 194 -10.93 17.61 31.58
CA ALA A 194 -10.37 18.51 32.59
C ALA A 194 -8.83 18.57 32.55
N SER A 195 -8.21 17.45 32.22
CA SER A 195 -6.80 17.33 31.85
C SER A 195 -6.65 16.09 30.96
N PRO A 196 -5.82 16.13 29.90
CA PRO A 196 -5.48 14.94 29.13
C PRO A 196 -4.62 13.93 29.92
N LEU A 197 -4.10 14.34 31.08
CA LEU A 197 -3.20 13.57 31.94
C LEU A 197 -3.74 13.48 33.38
N THR A 198 -3.45 12.39 34.07
CA THR A 198 -3.65 12.28 35.52
C THR A 198 -2.67 13.20 36.28
N GLU A 199 -2.93 13.49 37.55
CA GLU A 199 -2.13 14.44 38.35
C GLU A 199 -0.64 14.03 38.49
N ASP A 200 -0.33 12.76 38.34
CA ASP A 200 1.02 12.18 38.41
C ASP A 200 1.74 12.09 37.05
N MET A 201 1.12 12.58 35.97
CA MET A 201 1.67 12.53 34.63
C MET A 201 2.03 13.91 34.09
N ALA A 202 3.11 13.97 33.32
CA ALA A 202 3.54 15.16 32.60
C ALA A 202 3.97 14.80 31.17
N TRP A 203 3.74 15.73 30.23
CA TRP A 203 4.40 15.69 28.94
C TRP A 203 5.88 16.09 29.13
N ASP A 204 6.79 15.27 28.63
CA ASP A 204 8.24 15.52 28.73
C ASP A 204 8.93 15.07 27.43
N THR A 205 10.21 15.42 27.28
CA THR A 205 11.04 15.03 26.13
C THR A 205 11.63 13.65 26.35
N ILE A 206 11.62 12.80 25.31
CA ILE A 206 12.28 11.49 25.32
C ILE A 206 13.79 11.67 25.49
N ARG A 207 14.38 11.05 26.51
CA ARG A 207 15.81 11.07 26.83
C ARG A 207 16.45 9.75 26.42
N ARG A 208 17.78 9.74 26.30
CA ARG A 208 18.56 8.51 26.00
C ARG A 208 18.26 7.38 27.00
N GLY A 209 18.02 7.71 28.28
CA GLY A 209 17.66 6.74 29.32
C GLY A 209 16.30 6.05 29.12
N ASP A 210 15.41 6.62 28.30
CA ASP A 210 14.07 6.06 28.03
C ASP A 210 14.10 5.01 26.91
N VAL A 211 15.16 5.00 26.09
CA VAL A 211 15.28 4.13 24.91
C VAL A 211 15.20 2.63 25.24
N PRO A 212 15.85 2.10 26.30
CA PRO A 212 15.71 0.69 26.67
C PRO A 212 14.26 0.28 26.94
N LEU A 213 13.48 1.15 27.62
CA LEU A 213 12.06 0.90 27.90
C LEU A 213 11.22 0.89 26.62
N ILE A 214 11.44 1.84 25.72
CA ILE A 214 10.75 1.92 24.43
C ILE A 214 11.05 0.68 23.59
N LYS A 215 12.32 0.23 23.56
CA LYS A 215 12.73 -0.99 22.83
C LYS A 215 12.10 -2.24 23.42
N GLN A 216 12.05 -2.37 24.74
CA GLN A 216 11.43 -3.52 25.41
C GLN A 216 9.92 -3.63 25.14
N ARG A 217 9.24 -2.50 24.91
CA ARG A 217 7.78 -2.46 24.71
C ARG A 217 7.32 -2.67 23.28
N THR A 218 8.22 -2.96 22.33
CA THR A 218 7.83 -3.25 20.95
C THR A 218 8.55 -4.46 20.40
N ASN A 219 7.86 -5.27 19.62
CA ASN A 219 8.45 -6.38 18.88
C ASN A 219 9.14 -5.94 17.58
N ILE A 220 9.17 -4.64 17.28
CA ILE A 220 9.86 -4.07 16.12
C ILE A 220 11.30 -3.80 16.55
N PRO A 221 12.30 -4.46 15.95
CA PRO A 221 13.69 -4.18 16.26
C PRO A 221 14.02 -2.73 15.92
N LYS A 222 14.69 -2.04 16.85
CA LYS A 222 15.08 -0.63 16.70
C LYS A 222 16.58 -0.47 16.91
N THR A 223 17.21 0.20 15.97
CA THR A 223 18.59 0.66 16.05
C THR A 223 18.62 2.12 16.47
N GLU A 224 19.51 2.48 17.40
CA GLU A 224 19.76 3.90 17.68
C GLU A 224 20.52 4.50 16.50
N SER A 225 20.05 5.63 15.98
CA SER A 225 20.80 6.39 14.98
C SER A 225 22.10 6.88 15.64
N ARG A 226 23.25 6.49 15.10
CA ARG A 226 24.53 7.11 15.46
C ARG A 226 24.52 8.55 14.97
N THR A 227 24.18 9.49 15.84
CA THR A 227 24.67 10.85 15.68
C THR A 227 26.11 10.82 16.18
N GLU A 228 27.07 11.00 15.28
CA GLU A 228 28.43 11.37 15.68
C GLU A 228 28.30 12.62 16.54
N ASP A 229 28.82 12.53 17.77
CA ASP A 229 28.91 13.66 18.67
C ASP A 229 29.73 14.74 17.95
N ALA A 230 29.08 15.82 17.54
CA ALA A 230 29.77 17.04 17.16
C ALA A 230 30.38 17.61 18.45
N GLU A 231 31.66 17.28 18.68
CA GLU A 231 32.55 18.04 19.58
C GLU A 231 32.68 19.50 19.12
#